data_AF-A0A453HFF9-F1
#
_entry.id   AF-A0A453HFF9-F1
#
_cell.length_a   1.000
_cell.length_b   1.000
_cell.length_c   1.000
_cell.angle_alpha   90.00
_cell.angle_beta   90.00
_cell.angle_gamma   90.00
#
_symmetry.space_group_name_H-M   'P 1'
#
loop_
_entity.id
_entity.type
_entity.pdbx_description
1 polymer ?
#
loop_
_entity_poly.entity_id
_entity_poly.type
_entity_poly.pdbx_seq_one_letter_code
_entity_poly.pdbx_strand_id
1 'polypeptide(L)'
;NNSSADLGVLNECLQEMLDGIQEDFYAIVDWAFKLDPLSCIPMHGITDRYIAGQKTEVAGYVSVLLDDLESRITILFSRVEKYERNVKQVGVVPYIPRFSQLAARMEQYITGSRDLVDQAYTKIVTIMFVTLEKIAQVEPKYADIVLLENYAAFQHSLYDLANVVPTLAKYYHQASEAYEQACSRHINLVIYIHFEKLFQFARKIEEQMYNMSPEEVSTAIWPFTSI
;
A
#
# COMPACT_ATOMS: atom_id res chain seq x y z
N ASN A 1 0.41 51.23 -16.10
CA ASN A 1 -0.68 51.38 -15.12
C ASN A 1 -1.98 50.92 -15.74
N ASN A 2 -2.17 49.60 -15.91
CA ASN A 2 -3.51 49.05 -16.11
C ASN A 2 -4.10 48.84 -14.73
N SER A 3 -5.27 49.42 -14.51
CA SER A 3 -5.81 49.64 -13.18
C SER A 3 -6.33 48.33 -12.60
N SER A 4 -6.15 48.10 -11.30
CA SER A 4 -6.71 46.97 -10.56
C SER A 4 -8.23 46.80 -10.77
N ALA A 5 -8.93 47.85 -11.19
CA ALA A 5 -10.35 47.84 -11.53
C ALA A 5 -10.65 47.09 -12.84
N ASP A 6 -9.81 47.23 -13.87
CA ASP A 6 -10.00 46.55 -15.16
C ASP A 6 -9.80 45.03 -15.03
N LEU A 7 -8.90 44.61 -14.13
CA LEU A 7 -8.69 43.21 -13.78
C LEU A 7 -9.86 42.64 -12.95
N GLY A 8 -10.48 43.45 -12.09
CA GLY A 8 -11.68 43.06 -11.33
C GLY A 8 -12.88 42.80 -12.25
N VAL A 9 -13.15 43.71 -13.18
CA VAL A 9 -14.24 43.56 -14.17
C VAL A 9 -14.02 42.36 -15.08
N LEU A 10 -12.78 42.13 -15.53
CA LEU A 10 -12.44 40.95 -16.31
C LEU A 10 -12.70 39.65 -15.52
N ASN A 11 -12.38 39.64 -14.21
CA ASN A 11 -12.59 38.49 -13.36
C ASN A 11 -14.08 38.20 -13.13
N GLU A 12 -14.90 39.24 -12.95
CA GLU A 12 -16.37 39.13 -12.86
C GLU A 12 -16.97 38.58 -14.17
N CYS A 13 -16.55 39.10 -15.32
CA CYS A 13 -17.01 38.56 -16.62
C CYS A 13 -16.58 37.11 -16.84
N LEU A 14 -15.37 36.72 -16.42
CA LEU A 14 -14.91 35.33 -16.49
C LEU A 14 -15.73 34.42 -15.58
N GLN A 15 -16.05 34.89 -14.38
CA GLN A 15 -16.86 34.14 -13.42
C GLN A 15 -18.29 33.94 -13.90
N GLU A 16 -18.92 34.95 -14.51
CA GLU A 16 -20.25 34.81 -15.12
C GLU A 16 -20.23 33.90 -16.36
N MET A 17 -19.20 34.01 -17.20
CA MET A 17 -19.11 33.24 -18.44
C MET A 17 -18.80 31.76 -18.21
N LEU A 18 -18.06 31.46 -17.14
CA LEU A 18 -17.64 30.11 -16.77
C LEU A 18 -18.46 29.56 -15.60
N ASP A 19 -19.54 30.24 -15.19
CA ASP A 19 -20.40 29.77 -14.12
C ASP A 19 -20.91 28.35 -14.40
N GLY A 20 -20.86 27.50 -13.39
CA GLY A 20 -21.22 26.08 -13.50
C GLY A 20 -20.18 25.18 -14.16
N ILE A 21 -19.08 25.69 -14.73
CA ILE A 21 -18.02 24.82 -15.30
C ILE A 21 -17.38 23.92 -14.24
N GLN A 22 -17.40 24.34 -12.97
CA GLN A 22 -16.96 23.52 -11.84
C GLN A 22 -17.68 22.16 -11.80
N GLU A 23 -18.96 22.10 -12.16
CA GLU A 23 -19.75 20.87 -12.16
C GLU A 23 -19.29 19.90 -13.26
N ASP A 24 -18.87 20.42 -14.42
CA ASP A 24 -18.30 19.61 -15.49
C ASP A 24 -16.94 19.03 -15.07
N PHE A 25 -16.09 19.83 -14.41
CA PHE A 25 -14.84 19.34 -13.85
C PHE A 25 -15.08 18.31 -12.73
N TYR A 26 -16.04 18.55 -11.83
CA TYR A 26 -16.44 17.58 -10.82
C TYR A 26 -16.94 16.27 -11.44
N ALA A 27 -17.71 16.34 -12.53
CA ALA A 27 -18.18 15.16 -13.24
C ALA A 27 -17.03 14.35 -13.85
N ILE A 28 -16.00 15.01 -14.40
CA ILE A 28 -14.79 14.37 -14.93
C ILE A 28 -13.98 13.72 -13.80
N VAL A 29 -13.76 14.43 -12.69
CA VAL A 29 -13.02 13.93 -11.53
C VAL A 29 -13.76 12.74 -10.88
N ASP A 30 -15.08 12.84 -10.72
CA ASP A 30 -15.92 11.76 -10.21
C ASP A 30 -15.92 10.54 -11.15
N TRP A 31 -15.90 10.77 -12.47
CA TRP A 31 -15.80 9.70 -13.47
C TRP A 31 -14.44 8.99 -13.41
N ALA A 32 -13.35 9.76 -13.30
CA ALA A 32 -12.01 9.22 -13.13
C ALA A 32 -11.89 8.39 -11.82
N PHE A 33 -12.47 8.87 -10.71
CA PHE A 33 -12.55 8.11 -9.47
C PHE A 33 -13.35 6.81 -9.60
N LYS A 34 -14.48 6.83 -10.33
CA LYS A 34 -15.28 5.62 -10.59
C LYS A 34 -14.49 4.56 -11.37
N LEU A 35 -13.63 4.99 -12.29
CA LEU A 35 -12.77 4.09 -13.07
C LEU A 35 -11.61 3.54 -12.24
N ASP A 36 -10.90 4.44 -11.55
CA ASP A 36 -9.77 4.10 -10.69
C ASP A 36 -9.74 5.05 -9.48
N PRO A 37 -10.12 4.57 -8.28
CA PRO A 37 -10.12 5.40 -7.07
C PRO A 37 -8.76 6.03 -6.75
N LEU A 38 -7.66 5.37 -7.14
CA LEU A 38 -6.31 5.86 -6.92
C LEU A 38 -5.97 7.07 -7.80
N SER A 39 -6.70 7.33 -8.88
CA SER A 39 -6.44 8.47 -9.77
C SER A 39 -6.62 9.83 -9.09
N CYS A 40 -7.38 9.89 -7.99
CA CYS A 40 -7.58 11.14 -7.23
C CYS A 40 -6.29 11.69 -6.62
N ILE A 41 -5.34 10.85 -6.24
CA ILE A 41 -4.10 11.32 -5.63
C ILE A 41 -3.29 12.20 -6.63
N PRO A 42 -2.92 11.73 -7.84
CA PRO A 42 -2.19 12.52 -8.83
C PRO A 42 -2.97 13.73 -9.32
N MET A 43 -4.30 13.64 -9.38
CA MET A 43 -5.12 14.81 -9.69
C MET A 43 -4.96 15.90 -8.62
N HIS A 44 -4.88 15.54 -7.33
CA HIS A 44 -4.61 16.50 -6.25
C HIS A 44 -3.26 17.17 -6.45
N GLY A 45 -2.19 16.38 -6.58
CA GLY A 45 -0.82 16.92 -6.69
C GLY A 45 -0.63 17.82 -7.92
N ILE A 46 -1.25 17.47 -9.06
CA ILE A 46 -1.23 18.33 -10.24
C ILE A 46 -1.96 19.66 -9.99
N THR A 47 -3.12 19.61 -9.33
CA THR A 47 -3.95 20.79 -9.01
C THR A 47 -3.20 21.72 -8.05
N ASP A 48 -2.65 21.20 -6.94
CA ASP A 48 -1.86 21.96 -5.97
C ASP A 48 -0.67 22.66 -6.63
N ARG A 49 0.03 21.96 -7.53
CA ARG A 49 1.18 22.53 -8.25
C ARG A 49 0.76 23.66 -9.19
N TYR A 50 -0.41 23.55 -9.81
CA TYR A 50 -0.96 24.62 -10.65
C TYR A 50 -1.38 25.83 -9.82
N ILE A 51 -2.01 25.63 -8.67
CA ILE A 51 -2.35 26.69 -7.71
C ILE A 51 -1.08 27.40 -7.25
N ALA A 52 -0.07 26.66 -6.79
CA ALA A 52 1.20 27.20 -6.30
C ALA A 52 2.00 27.95 -7.40
N GLY A 53 1.78 27.61 -8.67
CA GLY A 53 2.42 28.23 -9.82
C GLY A 53 1.75 29.52 -10.33
N GLN A 54 0.54 29.85 -9.87
CA GLN A 54 -0.15 31.08 -10.31
C GLN A 54 0.44 32.32 -9.63
N LYS A 55 0.84 33.32 -10.45
CA LYS A 55 1.13 34.66 -9.95
C LYS A 55 -0.20 35.35 -9.60
N THR A 56 -0.31 35.83 -8.36
CA THR A 56 -1.48 36.44 -7.72
C THR A 56 -2.13 37.61 -8.47
N GLU A 57 -1.49 38.17 -9.51
CA GLU A 57 -1.97 39.37 -10.20
C GLU A 57 -2.92 39.11 -11.40
N VAL A 58 -3.18 37.86 -11.84
CA VAL A 58 -3.99 37.61 -13.07
C VAL A 58 -5.07 36.53 -12.94
N ALA A 59 -5.23 35.87 -11.78
CA ALA A 59 -5.93 34.56 -11.74
C ALA A 59 -7.03 34.39 -10.68
N GLY A 60 -7.82 35.43 -10.38
CA GLY A 60 -8.84 35.37 -9.32
C GLY A 60 -9.82 34.19 -9.43
N TYR A 61 -10.52 34.07 -10.56
CA TYR A 61 -11.51 33.00 -10.78
C TYR A 61 -10.84 31.62 -10.96
N VAL A 62 -9.71 31.56 -11.66
CA VAL A 62 -9.00 30.29 -11.88
C VAL A 62 -8.45 29.74 -10.57
N SER A 63 -8.00 30.59 -9.65
CA SER A 63 -7.60 30.16 -8.30
C SER A 63 -8.78 29.56 -7.54
N VAL A 64 -9.94 30.22 -7.54
CA VAL A 64 -11.16 29.72 -6.87
C VAL A 64 -11.60 28.37 -7.44
N LEU A 65 -11.59 28.22 -8.77
CA LEU A 65 -11.95 26.96 -9.43
C LEU A 65 -10.97 25.82 -9.06
N LEU A 66 -9.68 26.13 -8.95
CA LEU A 66 -8.67 25.13 -8.56
C LEU A 66 -8.79 24.75 -7.08
N ASP A 67 -9.08 25.70 -6.18
CA ASP A 67 -9.32 25.42 -4.75
C ASP A 67 -10.55 24.51 -4.53
N ASP A 68 -11.60 24.74 -5.32
CA ASP A 68 -12.81 23.92 -5.37
C ASP A 68 -12.51 22.48 -5.85
N LEU A 69 -11.65 22.36 -6.87
CA LEU A 69 -11.19 21.06 -7.37
C LEU A 69 -10.31 20.33 -6.36
N GLU A 70 -9.39 21.02 -5.70
CA GLU A 70 -8.59 20.46 -4.60
C GLU A 70 -9.51 19.87 -3.53
N SER A 71 -10.49 20.66 -3.06
CA SER A 71 -11.47 20.24 -2.05
C SER A 71 -12.26 19.00 -2.46
N ARG A 72 -12.72 18.91 -3.71
CA ARG A 72 -13.44 17.73 -4.23
C ARG A 72 -12.54 16.51 -4.28
N ILE A 73 -11.29 16.68 -4.72
CA ILE A 73 -10.32 15.60 -4.82
C ILE A 73 -9.95 15.09 -3.41
N THR A 74 -9.81 15.96 -2.41
CA THR A 74 -9.59 15.57 -1.01
C THR A 74 -10.74 14.71 -0.46
N ILE A 75 -12.00 15.03 -0.80
CA ILE A 75 -13.17 14.22 -0.42
C ILE A 75 -13.10 12.83 -1.05
N LEU A 76 -12.77 12.74 -2.35
CA LEU A 76 -12.66 11.45 -3.04
C LEU A 76 -11.47 10.63 -2.53
N PHE A 77 -10.37 11.30 -2.19
CA PHE A 77 -9.21 10.70 -1.54
C PHE A 77 -9.62 9.96 -0.26
N SER A 78 -10.45 10.56 0.60
CA SER A 78 -10.96 9.91 1.82
C SER A 78 -11.83 8.67 1.53
N ARG A 79 -12.43 8.56 0.34
CA ARG A 79 -13.30 7.43 -0.04
C ARG A 79 -12.54 6.23 -0.58
N VAL A 80 -11.27 6.41 -0.98
CA VAL A 80 -10.36 5.29 -1.30
C VAL A 80 -10.26 4.33 -0.11
N GLU A 81 -10.38 4.85 1.12
CA GLU A 81 -10.36 4.08 2.38
C GLU A 81 -11.41 2.95 2.44
N LYS A 82 -12.52 3.06 1.70
CA LYS A 82 -13.67 2.13 1.79
C LYS A 82 -13.79 1.16 0.62
N TYR A 83 -12.84 1.15 -0.31
CA TYR A 83 -12.95 0.38 -1.54
C TYR A 83 -12.35 -1.03 -1.40
N GLU A 84 -13.10 -1.95 -0.78
CA GLU A 84 -12.81 -3.40 -0.80
C GLU A 84 -13.50 -4.04 -2.01
N ARG A 85 -12.74 -4.61 -2.96
CA ARG A 85 -13.28 -5.54 -3.98
C ARG A 85 -12.92 -6.98 -3.62
N ASN A 86 -13.92 -7.86 -3.71
CA ASN A 86 -13.80 -9.30 -3.56
C ASN A 86 -12.84 -9.88 -4.60
N VAL A 87 -11.68 -10.39 -4.18
CA VAL A 87 -10.80 -11.11 -5.10
C VAL A 87 -10.23 -12.35 -4.41
N LYS A 88 -10.64 -13.53 -4.90
CA LYS A 88 -9.83 -14.74 -4.78
C LYS A 88 -8.68 -14.57 -5.77
N GLN A 89 -7.49 -14.28 -5.29
CA GLN A 89 -6.31 -14.13 -6.16
C GLN A 89 -5.16 -14.95 -5.60
N VAL A 90 -4.72 -15.90 -6.40
CA VAL A 90 -3.37 -16.48 -6.31
C VAL A 90 -2.45 -15.53 -7.08
N GLY A 91 -1.30 -15.19 -6.52
CA GLY A 91 -0.31 -14.27 -7.11
C GLY A 91 -0.28 -12.86 -6.51
N VAL A 92 0.48 -11.96 -7.15
CA VAL A 92 0.62 -10.57 -6.73
C VAL A 92 -0.67 -9.80 -6.95
N VAL A 93 -1.19 -9.19 -5.89
CA VAL A 93 -2.42 -8.39 -5.92
C VAL A 93 -2.20 -7.09 -6.71
N PRO A 94 -3.15 -6.69 -7.59
CA PRO A 94 -2.97 -5.57 -8.52
C PRO A 94 -2.71 -4.22 -7.86
N TYR A 95 -3.14 -4.02 -6.62
CA TYR A 95 -2.95 -2.74 -5.93
C TYR A 95 -1.49 -2.48 -5.54
N ILE A 96 -0.66 -3.53 -5.39
CA ILE A 96 0.76 -3.38 -5.05
C ILE A 96 1.53 -2.59 -6.13
N PRO A 97 1.60 -3.05 -7.39
CA PRO A 97 2.31 -2.31 -8.43
C PRO A 97 1.62 -1.00 -8.83
N ARG A 98 0.31 -0.87 -8.61
CA ARG A 98 -0.41 0.40 -8.88
C ARG A 98 -0.03 1.48 -7.87
N PHE A 99 0.14 1.12 -6.61
CA PHE A 99 0.54 2.07 -5.57
C PHE A 99 1.93 2.66 -5.84
N SER A 100 2.91 1.86 -6.26
CA SER A 100 4.24 2.39 -6.55
C SER A 100 4.23 3.38 -7.72
N GLN A 101 3.49 3.07 -8.79
CA GLN A 101 3.32 3.98 -9.93
C GLN A 101 2.65 5.29 -9.52
N LEU A 102 1.65 5.18 -8.65
CA LEU A 102 0.91 6.31 -8.11
C LEU A 102 1.80 7.21 -7.26
N ALA A 103 2.52 6.63 -6.30
CA ALA A 103 3.47 7.35 -5.46
C ALA A 103 4.56 8.01 -6.32
N ALA A 104 5.13 7.29 -7.31
CA ALA A 104 6.13 7.85 -8.22
C ALA A 104 5.63 9.08 -8.97
N ARG A 105 4.37 9.08 -9.43
CA ARG A 105 3.75 10.25 -10.06
C ARG A 105 3.54 11.38 -9.05
N MET A 106 3.07 11.06 -7.84
CA MET A 106 2.86 12.08 -6.81
C MET A 106 4.14 12.80 -6.41
N GLU A 107 5.24 12.07 -6.27
CA GLU A 107 6.54 12.66 -5.97
C GLU A 107 7.05 13.61 -7.07
N GLN A 108 6.54 13.52 -8.30
CA GLN A 108 6.86 14.48 -9.38
C GLN A 108 6.09 15.80 -9.27
N TYR A 109 4.94 15.80 -8.58
CA TYR A 109 4.04 16.94 -8.53
C TYR A 109 4.10 17.70 -7.20
N ILE A 110 4.60 17.05 -6.15
CA ILE A 110 4.59 17.63 -4.81
C ILE A 110 5.57 18.81 -4.70
N THR A 111 5.03 20.01 -4.52
CA THR A 111 5.79 21.25 -4.28
C THR A 111 5.43 21.92 -2.95
N GLY A 112 4.34 21.46 -2.31
CA GLY A 112 3.80 21.88 -1.01
C GLY A 112 2.92 20.77 -0.41
N SER A 113 2.34 20.97 0.78
CA SER A 113 1.43 20.00 1.44
C SER A 113 1.98 18.59 1.67
N ARG A 114 3.31 18.48 1.93
CA ARG A 114 4.03 17.21 2.14
C ARG A 114 3.38 16.31 3.20
N ASP A 115 2.98 16.90 4.31
CA ASP A 115 2.37 16.18 5.43
C ASP A 115 1.06 15.48 5.05
N LEU A 116 0.27 16.07 4.15
CA LEU A 116 -0.98 15.45 3.67
C LEU A 116 -0.69 14.25 2.77
N VAL A 117 0.30 14.36 1.89
CA VAL A 117 0.73 13.24 1.03
C VAL A 117 1.37 12.11 1.84
N ASP A 118 2.15 12.43 2.87
CA ASP A 118 2.73 11.43 3.76
C ASP A 118 1.67 10.71 4.60
N GLN A 119 0.65 11.44 5.07
CA GLN A 119 -0.53 10.86 5.72
C GLN A 119 -1.31 9.96 4.75
N ALA A 120 -1.48 10.40 3.50
CA ALA A 120 -2.12 9.64 2.44
C ALA A 120 -1.41 8.31 2.17
N TYR A 121 -0.10 8.32 1.97
CA TYR A 121 0.70 7.10 1.81
C TYR A 121 0.58 6.18 3.01
N THR A 122 0.72 6.73 4.22
CA THR A 122 0.59 5.97 5.47
C THR A 122 -0.73 5.23 5.52
N LYS A 123 -1.84 5.91 5.24
CA LYS A 123 -3.18 5.31 5.25
C LYS A 123 -3.32 4.22 4.19
N ILE A 124 -2.94 4.52 2.95
CA ILE A 124 -3.11 3.59 1.82
C ILE A 124 -2.29 2.31 2.06
N VAL A 125 -1.01 2.44 2.42
CA VAL A 125 -0.14 1.28 2.64
C VAL A 125 -0.61 0.45 3.84
N THR A 126 -1.07 1.11 4.91
CA THR A 126 -1.65 0.40 6.06
C THR A 126 -2.86 -0.44 5.64
N ILE A 127 -3.79 0.14 4.86
CA ILE A 127 -4.95 -0.58 4.35
C ILE A 127 -4.53 -1.71 3.40
N MET A 128 -3.55 -1.48 2.52
CA MET A 128 -3.01 -2.48 1.60
C MET A 128 -2.47 -3.70 2.35
N PHE A 129 -1.69 -3.50 3.42
CA PHE A 129 -1.13 -4.60 4.23
C PHE A 129 -2.22 -5.33 5.00
N VAL A 130 -3.13 -4.62 5.67
CA VAL A 130 -4.27 -5.25 6.36
C VAL A 130 -5.13 -6.07 5.39
N THR A 131 -5.39 -5.55 4.19
CA THR A 131 -6.16 -6.25 3.16
C THR A 131 -5.40 -7.47 2.65
N LEU A 132 -4.09 -7.36 2.46
CA LEU A 132 -3.24 -8.47 2.03
C LEU A 132 -3.28 -9.62 3.04
N GLU A 133 -3.17 -9.30 4.33
CA GLU A 133 -3.28 -10.30 5.41
C GLU A 133 -4.65 -10.99 5.36
N LYS A 134 -5.75 -10.24 5.21
CA LYS A 134 -7.09 -10.83 5.05
C LYS A 134 -7.19 -11.75 3.83
N ILE A 135 -6.60 -11.36 2.69
CA ILE A 135 -6.58 -12.16 1.47
C ILE A 135 -5.81 -13.47 1.71
N ALA A 136 -4.64 -13.40 2.36
CA ALA A 136 -3.84 -14.58 2.68
C ALA A 136 -4.60 -15.58 3.56
N GLN A 137 -5.48 -15.10 4.46
CA GLN A 137 -6.30 -15.95 5.32
C GLN A 137 -7.48 -16.63 4.61
N VAL A 138 -7.82 -16.27 3.36
CA VAL A 138 -8.91 -16.92 2.60
C VAL A 138 -8.60 -18.41 2.35
N GLU A 139 -7.33 -18.73 2.08
CA GLU A 139 -6.84 -20.11 1.95
C GLU A 139 -5.59 -20.30 2.82
N PRO A 140 -5.75 -20.68 4.10
CA PRO A 140 -4.65 -20.72 5.07
C PRO A 140 -3.45 -21.57 4.66
N LYS A 141 -3.69 -22.63 3.88
CA LYS A 141 -2.63 -23.51 3.35
C LYS A 141 -1.66 -22.81 2.40
N TYR A 142 -2.06 -21.69 1.80
CA TYR A 142 -1.23 -20.88 0.90
C TYR A 142 -0.89 -19.51 1.48
N ALA A 143 -1.27 -19.24 2.74
CA ALA A 143 -1.14 -17.91 3.34
C ALA A 143 0.28 -17.36 3.25
N ASP A 144 1.28 -18.12 3.71
CA ASP A 144 2.67 -17.66 3.69
C ASP A 144 3.20 -17.46 2.26
N ILE A 145 2.77 -18.27 1.28
CA ILE A 145 3.17 -18.10 -0.13
C ILE A 145 2.61 -16.79 -0.68
N VAL A 146 1.31 -16.52 -0.43
CA VAL A 146 0.67 -15.26 -0.84
C VAL A 146 1.39 -14.07 -0.23
N LEU A 147 1.69 -14.10 1.07
CA LEU A 147 2.40 -13.02 1.75
C LEU A 147 3.81 -12.82 1.18
N LEU A 148 4.55 -13.92 0.95
CA LEU A 148 5.90 -13.88 0.38
C LEU A 148 5.93 -13.19 -0.98
N GLU A 149 5.09 -13.64 -1.92
CA GLU A 149 5.05 -13.09 -3.28
C GLU A 149 4.69 -11.60 -3.27
N ASN A 150 3.73 -11.22 -2.43
CA ASN A 150 3.21 -9.86 -2.39
C ASN A 150 4.14 -8.89 -1.67
N TYR A 151 4.73 -9.26 -0.53
CA TYR A 151 5.72 -8.41 0.13
C TYR A 151 7.00 -8.27 -0.68
N ALA A 152 7.46 -9.32 -1.37
CA ALA A 152 8.57 -9.23 -2.32
C ALA A 152 8.25 -8.28 -3.49
N ALA A 153 7.06 -8.38 -4.07
CA ALA A 153 6.61 -7.48 -5.12
C ALA A 153 6.52 -6.03 -4.63
N PHE A 154 6.04 -5.81 -3.41
CA PHE A 154 5.97 -4.48 -2.80
C PHE A 154 7.37 -3.89 -2.63
N GLN A 155 8.31 -4.63 -2.02
CA GLN A 155 9.70 -4.20 -1.86
C GLN A 155 10.33 -3.85 -3.20
N HIS A 156 10.24 -4.74 -4.19
CA HIS A 156 10.81 -4.52 -5.51
C HIS A 156 10.23 -3.26 -6.18
N SER A 157 8.92 -3.06 -6.07
CA SER A 157 8.22 -1.93 -6.70
C SER A 157 8.48 -0.58 -6.00
N LEU A 158 8.85 -0.59 -4.72
CA LEU A 158 9.00 0.62 -3.90
C LEU A 158 10.46 0.99 -3.64
N TYR A 159 11.42 0.14 -4.03
CA TYR A 159 12.84 0.30 -3.70
C TYR A 159 13.38 1.71 -3.99
N ASP A 160 13.21 2.22 -5.21
CA ASP A 160 13.71 3.54 -5.60
C ASP A 160 13.03 4.67 -4.80
N LEU A 161 11.71 4.56 -4.61
CA LEU A 161 10.93 5.53 -3.85
C LEU A 161 11.30 5.56 -2.38
N ALA A 162 11.53 4.40 -1.76
CA ALA A 162 11.92 4.29 -0.37
C ALA A 162 13.26 4.99 -0.07
N ASN A 163 14.17 5.04 -1.06
CA ASN A 163 15.46 5.71 -0.90
C ASN A 163 15.35 7.24 -0.88
N VAL A 164 14.29 7.81 -1.46
CA VAL A 164 14.11 9.28 -1.58
C VAL A 164 12.91 9.81 -0.80
N VAL A 165 12.00 8.93 -0.37
CA VAL A 165 10.79 9.26 0.38
C VAL A 165 10.84 8.61 1.78
N PRO A 166 11.18 9.38 2.84
CA PRO A 166 11.33 8.84 4.20
C PRO A 166 10.09 8.11 4.73
N THR A 167 8.89 8.63 4.44
CA THR A 167 7.63 8.02 4.88
C THR A 167 7.42 6.62 4.29
N LEU A 168 7.83 6.41 3.04
CA LEU A 168 7.72 5.13 2.35
C LEU A 168 8.82 4.15 2.75
N ALA A 169 10.00 4.66 3.16
CA ALA A 169 11.10 3.86 3.69
C ALA A 169 10.66 2.98 4.88
N LYS A 170 9.88 3.55 5.80
CA LYS A 170 9.32 2.80 6.94
C LYS A 170 8.53 1.57 6.47
N TYR A 171 7.66 1.74 5.48
CA TYR A 171 6.82 0.64 4.99
C TYR A 171 7.58 -0.36 4.12
N TYR A 172 8.63 0.10 3.42
CA TYR A 172 9.57 -0.80 2.76
C TYR A 172 10.22 -1.76 3.78
N HIS A 173 10.72 -1.23 4.90
CA HIS A 173 11.30 -2.06 5.96
C HIS A 173 10.27 -2.97 6.63
N GLN A 174 9.06 -2.46 6.88
CA GLN A 174 7.97 -3.28 7.42
C GLN A 174 7.60 -4.45 6.48
N ALA A 175 7.57 -4.22 5.16
CA ALA A 175 7.38 -5.29 4.19
C ALA A 175 8.56 -6.29 4.17
N SER A 176 9.79 -5.82 4.39
CA SER A 176 10.98 -6.68 4.55
C SER A 176 10.84 -7.61 5.74
N GLU A 177 10.47 -7.06 6.89
CA GLU A 177 10.29 -7.86 8.10
C GLU A 177 9.14 -8.86 7.94
N ALA A 178 7.99 -8.44 7.39
CA ALA A 178 6.85 -9.32 7.16
C ALA A 178 7.17 -10.45 6.17
N TYR A 179 7.95 -10.15 5.12
CA TYR A 179 8.48 -11.14 4.19
C TYR A 179 9.37 -12.18 4.89
N GLU A 180 10.33 -11.73 5.70
CA GLU A 180 11.23 -12.62 6.44
C GLU A 180 10.46 -13.52 7.44
N GLN A 181 9.46 -12.95 8.12
CA GLN A 181 8.59 -13.72 9.02
C GLN A 181 7.78 -14.79 8.25
N ALA A 182 7.17 -14.43 7.12
CA ALA A 182 6.45 -15.38 6.27
C ALA A 182 7.38 -16.47 5.71
N CYS A 183 8.61 -16.09 5.34
CA CYS A 183 9.64 -17.01 4.87
C CYS A 183 10.01 -18.05 5.94
N SER A 184 10.29 -17.57 7.16
CA SER A 184 10.61 -18.43 8.30
C SER A 184 9.46 -19.40 8.61
N ARG A 185 8.21 -18.94 8.65
CA ARG A 185 7.04 -19.81 8.84
C ARG A 185 6.90 -20.84 7.73
N HIS A 186 7.06 -20.43 6.47
CA HIS A 186 6.96 -21.33 5.33
C HIS A 186 8.04 -22.41 5.35
N ILE A 187 9.30 -22.04 5.63
CA ILE A 187 10.42 -23.00 5.75
C ILE A 187 10.13 -24.01 6.86
N ASN A 188 9.67 -23.56 8.03
CA ASN A 188 9.33 -24.44 9.14
C ASN A 188 8.20 -25.41 8.77
N LEU A 189 7.17 -24.93 8.07
CA LEU A 189 6.08 -25.77 7.56
C LEU A 189 6.59 -26.84 6.59
N VAL A 190 7.43 -26.46 5.63
CA VAL A 190 8.01 -27.39 4.65
C VAL A 190 8.88 -28.44 5.32
N ILE A 191 9.72 -28.05 6.28
CA ILE A 191 10.54 -28.96 7.09
C ILE A 191 9.63 -29.93 7.86
N TYR A 192 8.59 -29.42 8.54
CA TYR A 192 7.67 -30.25 9.30
C TYR A 192 6.98 -31.29 8.42
N ILE A 193 6.47 -30.88 7.25
CA ILE A 193 5.81 -31.79 6.30
C ILE A 193 6.77 -32.86 5.77
N HIS A 194 8.00 -32.48 5.39
CA HIS A 194 8.95 -33.44 4.81
C HIS A 194 9.54 -34.39 5.85
N PHE A 195 9.78 -33.91 7.06
CA PHE A 195 10.43 -34.65 8.13
C PHE A 195 9.44 -35.14 9.21
N GLU A 196 8.14 -35.09 8.95
CA GLU A 196 7.09 -35.44 9.93
C GLU A 196 7.35 -36.81 10.58
N LYS A 197 7.66 -37.82 9.76
CA LYS A 197 7.95 -39.18 10.25
C LYS A 197 9.19 -39.25 11.14
N LEU A 198 10.21 -38.45 10.83
CA LEU A 198 11.42 -38.35 11.65
C LEU A 198 11.10 -37.74 13.00
N PHE A 199 10.31 -36.66 13.04
CA PHE A 199 9.87 -36.04 14.30
C PHE A 199 8.95 -36.95 15.11
N GLN A 200 8.03 -37.67 14.47
CA GLN A 200 7.20 -38.68 15.13
C GLN A 200 8.06 -39.81 15.73
N PHE A 201 9.10 -40.26 15.01
CA PHE A 201 10.03 -41.26 15.50
C PHE A 201 10.81 -40.76 16.72
N ALA A 202 11.38 -39.56 16.65
CA ALA A 202 12.11 -38.95 17.77
C ALA A 202 11.23 -38.81 19.02
N ARG A 203 9.98 -38.33 18.86
CA ARG A 203 9.01 -38.25 19.97
C ARG A 203 8.71 -39.61 20.60
N LYS A 204 8.56 -40.67 19.80
CA LYS A 204 8.32 -42.02 20.32
C LYS A 204 9.51 -42.53 21.14
N ILE A 205 10.74 -42.22 20.72
CA ILE A 205 11.94 -42.56 21.51
C ILE A 205 11.91 -41.81 22.85
N GLU A 206 11.66 -40.50 22.85
CA GLU A 206 11.60 -39.71 24.08
C GLU A 206 10.50 -40.22 25.03
N GLU A 207 9.28 -40.42 24.53
CA GLU A 207 8.15 -40.97 25.30
C GLU A 207 8.48 -42.36 25.88
N GLN A 208 9.20 -43.19 25.13
CA GLN A 208 9.65 -44.49 25.60
C GLN A 208 10.76 -44.39 26.66
N MET A 209 11.70 -43.46 26.54
CA MET A 209 12.75 -43.23 27.52
C MET A 209 12.23 -42.75 28.87
N TYR A 210 11.16 -41.93 28.90
CA TYR A 210 10.52 -41.49 30.15
C TYR A 210 9.76 -42.61 30.87
N ASN A 211 9.35 -43.66 30.16
CA ASN A 211 8.57 -44.77 30.70
C ASN A 211 9.40 -46.04 30.96
N MET A 212 10.67 -46.06 30.56
CA MET A 212 11.60 -47.16 30.81
C MET A 212 12.46 -46.91 32.05
N SER A 213 12.80 -47.99 32.75
CA SER A 213 13.80 -47.92 33.82
C SER A 213 15.21 -47.70 33.23
N PRO A 214 16.16 -47.10 33.99
CA PRO A 214 17.51 -46.81 33.48
C PRO A 214 18.28 -48.03 32.91
N GLU A 215 17.97 -49.23 33.39
CA GLU A 215 18.59 -50.49 32.94
C GLU A 215 18.07 -50.95 31.57
N GLU A 216 16.79 -50.68 31.26
CA GLU A 216 16.16 -51.01 29.97
C GLU A 216 16.58 -50.03 28.86
N VAL A 217 16.82 -48.77 29.22
CA VAL A 217 17.33 -47.74 28.29
C VAL A 217 18.74 -48.11 27.80
N SER A 218 19.61 -48.58 28.70
CA SER A 218 21.01 -48.95 28.38
C SER A 218 21.09 -50.15 27.42
N THR A 219 20.17 -51.11 27.55
CA THR A 219 20.10 -52.29 26.67
C THR A 219 19.47 -52.00 25.30
N ALA A 220 18.51 -51.07 25.22
CA ALA A 220 17.87 -50.67 23.97
C ALA A 220 18.75 -49.80 23.05
N ILE A 221 19.65 -48.99 23.63
CA ILE A 221 20.52 -48.05 22.89
C ILE A 221 21.84 -48.70 22.44
N TRP A 222 22.27 -49.79 23.11
CA TRP A 222 23.50 -50.54 22.80
C TRP A 222 23.71 -50.91 21.31
N PRO A 223 22.68 -51.28 20.52
CA PRO A 223 22.84 -51.56 19.10
C PRO A 223 23.19 -50.33 18.26
N PHE A 224 22.88 -49.11 18.73
CA PHE A 224 23.05 -47.87 17.98
C PHE A 224 24.36 -47.13 18.32
N THR A 225 24.99 -47.40 19.46
CA THR A 225 26.29 -46.83 19.86
C THR A 225 27.49 -47.68 19.39
N SER A 226 27.24 -48.81 18.72
CA SER A 226 28.28 -49.73 18.25
C SER A 226 28.67 -49.54 16.77
N ILE A 227 28.33 -48.39 16.17
CA ILE A 227 28.76 -47.94 14.84
C ILE A 227 29.76 -46.81 15.02
#